data_AF-A0A9X3JGI0-F1
#
_entry.id   AF-A0A9X3JGI0-F1
#
_cell.length_a   1.000
_cell.length_b   1.000
_cell.length_c   1.000
_cell.angle_alpha   90.00
_cell.angle_beta   90.00
_cell.angle_gamma   90.00
#
_symmetry.space_group_name_H-M   'P 1'
#
loop_
_entity.id
_entity.type
_entity.pdbx_description
1 polymer ?
#
loop_
_entity_poly.entity_id
_entity_poly.type
_entity_poly.pdbx_seq_one_letter_code
_entity_poly.pdbx_strand_id
1 'polypeptide(L)'
;MVKAVLTPGQKAQLQALNSKHAQADVDTIISTIQQYVDENSYRMNRGEINVLPIQAAPNKKNKTLELTLLFVNLSQETIYQLRGDFEASLVEEKMTLETTDFVYDHDFLGNWENGQAILVTESLAYQGRPSKRVYQDKDIALQLGAFKMVTDA
;
A
#
# COMPACT_ATOMS: atom_id res chain seq x y z
N MET A 1 -9.98 14.62 -8.30
CA MET A 1 -8.98 14.80 -7.24
C MET A 1 -8.89 13.49 -6.49
N VAL A 2 -7.69 12.99 -6.21
CA VAL A 2 -7.50 11.74 -5.47
C VAL A 2 -7.50 12.05 -3.97
N LYS A 3 -8.19 11.24 -3.16
CA LYS A 3 -8.32 11.42 -1.72
C LYS A 3 -7.73 10.22 -0.96
N ALA A 4 -6.80 10.48 -0.05
CA ALA A 4 -6.33 9.48 0.91
C ALA A 4 -7.44 9.15 1.92
N VAL A 5 -7.72 7.86 2.12
CA VAL A 5 -8.76 7.38 3.03
C VAL A 5 -8.28 6.20 3.87
N LEU A 6 -8.89 6.02 5.04
CA LEU A 6 -8.81 4.77 5.80
C LEU A 6 -9.91 3.83 5.35
N THR A 7 -9.55 2.57 5.11
CA THR A 7 -10.51 1.51 4.85
C THR A 7 -11.32 1.16 6.12
N PRO A 8 -12.49 0.50 6.00
CA PRO A 8 -13.22 -0.01 7.16
C PRO A 8 -12.37 -0.90 8.07
N GLY A 9 -11.57 -1.81 7.50
CA GLY A 9 -10.67 -2.67 8.27
C GLY A 9 -9.66 -1.86 9.10
N GLN A 10 -9.09 -0.81 8.53
CA GLN A 10 -8.16 0.08 9.23
C GLN A 10 -8.84 0.90 10.32
N LYS A 11 -10.06 1.39 10.07
CA LYS A 11 -10.86 2.10 11.08
C LYS A 11 -11.19 1.18 12.25
N ALA A 12 -11.55 -0.08 12.00
CA ALA A 12 -11.83 -1.05 13.04
C ALA A 12 -10.58 -1.34 13.89
N GLN A 13 -9.41 -1.50 13.27
CA GLN A 13 -8.14 -1.66 13.98
C GLN A 13 -7.81 -0.44 14.86
N LEU A 14 -7.98 0.78 14.33
CA LEU A 14 -7.75 2.01 15.08
C LEU A 14 -8.69 2.15 16.29
N GLN A 15 -9.98 1.84 16.11
CA GLN A 15 -10.97 1.86 17.19
C GLN A 15 -10.62 0.86 18.30
N ALA A 16 -10.11 -0.31 17.95
CA ALA A 16 -9.69 -1.33 18.91
C ALA A 16 -8.51 -0.90 19.80
N LEU A 17 -7.65 0.02 19.33
CA LEU A 17 -6.51 0.53 20.11
C LEU A 17 -6.93 1.45 21.28
N ASN A 18 -8.16 1.98 21.27
CA ASN A 18 -8.74 2.83 22.32
C ASN A 18 -7.78 3.92 22.86
N SER A 19 -7.01 4.58 21.98
CA SER A 19 -6.00 5.57 22.34
C SER A 19 -6.19 6.86 21.54
N LYS A 20 -6.38 7.98 22.25
CA LYS A 20 -6.49 9.31 21.61
C LYS A 20 -5.23 9.73 20.86
N HIS A 21 -4.06 9.25 21.29
CA HIS A 21 -2.80 9.51 20.59
C HIS A 21 -2.74 8.78 19.25
N ALA A 22 -3.25 7.55 19.19
CA ALA A 22 -3.31 6.79 17.93
C ALA A 22 -4.17 7.48 16.87
N GLN A 23 -5.27 8.15 17.27
CA GLN A 23 -6.09 8.90 16.32
C GLN A 23 -5.35 10.10 15.72
N ALA A 24 -4.65 10.89 16.55
CA ALA A 24 -3.88 12.05 16.08
C ALA A 24 -2.72 11.65 15.15
N ASP A 25 -2.07 10.53 15.46
CA ASP A 25 -1.02 9.96 14.60
C ASP A 25 -1.60 9.54 13.24
N VAL A 26 -2.78 8.93 13.22
CA VAL A 26 -3.46 8.53 11.98
C VAL A 26 -3.88 9.73 11.13
N ASP A 27 -4.41 10.79 11.72
CA ASP A 27 -4.78 12.00 10.98
C ASP A 27 -3.53 12.64 10.33
N THR A 28 -2.41 12.63 11.06
CA THR A 28 -1.10 13.09 10.53
C THR A 28 -0.62 12.21 9.38
N ILE A 29 -0.76 10.90 9.50
CA ILE A 29 -0.42 9.94 8.44
C ILE A 29 -1.28 10.19 7.20
N ILE A 30 -2.59 10.35 7.34
CA ILE A 30 -3.50 10.63 6.21
C ILE A 30 -3.15 11.95 5.53
N SER A 31 -2.84 13.00 6.30
CA SER A 31 -2.38 14.28 5.74
C SER A 31 -1.08 14.13 4.94
N THR A 32 -0.14 13.34 5.46
CA THR A 32 1.15 13.07 4.80
C THR A 32 0.95 12.28 3.50
N ILE A 33 0.06 11.29 3.51
CA ILE A 33 -0.27 10.50 2.31
C ILE A 33 -0.97 11.38 1.28
N GLN A 34 -1.89 12.26 1.70
CA GLN A 34 -2.56 13.18 0.79
C GLN A 34 -1.54 14.09 0.09
N GLN A 35 -0.58 14.64 0.84
CA GLN A 35 0.51 15.42 0.25
C GLN A 35 1.31 14.59 -0.77
N TYR A 36 1.67 13.34 -0.43
CA TYR A 36 2.38 12.46 -1.36
C TYR A 36 1.57 12.20 -2.64
N VAL A 37 0.27 11.94 -2.53
CA VAL A 37 -0.66 11.75 -3.66
C VAL A 37 -0.66 12.99 -4.56
N ASP A 38 -0.76 14.17 -3.98
CA ASP A 38 -0.82 15.43 -4.72
C ASP A 38 0.50 15.68 -5.49
N GLU A 39 1.64 15.47 -4.82
CA GLU A 39 2.98 15.63 -5.40
C GLU A 39 3.32 14.59 -6.48
N ASN A 40 2.76 13.38 -6.38
CA ASN A 40 3.05 12.25 -7.27
C ASN A 40 1.93 11.92 -8.25
N SER A 41 0.92 12.79 -8.38
CA SER A 41 -0.22 12.58 -9.28
C SER A 41 0.17 12.35 -10.74
N TYR A 42 1.31 12.89 -11.19
CA TYR A 42 1.86 12.67 -12.54
C TYR A 42 2.29 11.22 -12.82
N ARG A 43 2.46 10.39 -11.79
CA ARG A 43 2.83 8.97 -11.89
C ARG A 43 1.61 8.06 -12.03
N MET A 44 0.40 8.61 -11.97
CA MET A 44 -0.84 7.85 -11.94
C MET A 44 -1.56 7.89 -13.28
N ASN A 45 -1.91 6.74 -13.82
CA ASN A 45 -2.71 6.63 -15.03
C ASN A 45 -4.19 6.52 -14.69
N ARG A 46 -5.02 7.07 -15.58
CA ARG A 46 -6.48 6.91 -15.51
C ARG A 46 -6.90 5.59 -16.16
N GLY A 47 -7.99 5.02 -15.66
CA GLY A 47 -8.56 3.77 -16.16
C GLY A 47 -7.97 2.52 -15.51
N GLU A 48 -7.11 2.66 -14.49
CA GLU A 48 -6.49 1.53 -13.80
C GLU A 48 -6.33 1.77 -12.30
N ILE A 49 -6.01 0.68 -11.58
CA ILE A 49 -5.49 0.76 -10.21
C ILE A 49 -4.00 1.04 -10.30
N ASN A 50 -3.55 2.10 -9.63
CA ASN A 50 -2.15 2.43 -9.52
C ASN A 50 -1.61 1.93 -8.18
N VAL A 51 -0.41 1.34 -8.18
CA VAL A 51 0.28 0.93 -6.94
C VAL A 51 1.66 1.57 -6.91
N LEU A 52 1.93 2.36 -5.88
CA LEU A 52 3.18 3.09 -5.71
C LEU A 52 3.86 2.62 -4.42
N PRO A 53 5.15 2.23 -4.46
CA PRO A 53 5.89 2.01 -3.23
C PRO A 53 6.14 3.36 -2.55
N ILE A 54 5.99 3.40 -1.23
CA ILE A 54 6.32 4.59 -0.41
C ILE A 54 7.66 4.38 0.27
N GLN A 55 7.80 3.27 0.99
CA GLN A 55 9.01 2.92 1.71
C GLN A 55 9.05 1.42 2.01
N ALA A 56 10.24 0.93 2.33
CA ALA A 56 10.42 -0.42 2.85
C ALA A 56 11.38 -0.42 4.04
N ALA A 57 11.02 -1.11 5.12
CA ALA A 57 11.80 -1.16 6.36
C ALA A 57 12.13 -2.62 6.73
N PRO A 58 13.42 -3.02 6.70
CA PRO A 58 13.80 -4.38 7.07
C PRO A 58 13.70 -4.62 8.58
N ASN A 59 12.91 -5.61 8.96
CA ASN A 59 12.92 -6.20 10.29
C ASN A 59 13.95 -7.34 10.35
N LYS A 60 15.12 -7.04 10.93
CA LYS A 60 16.24 -8.00 11.05
C LYS A 60 15.93 -9.21 11.93
N LYS A 61 15.02 -9.05 12.91
CA LYS A 61 14.67 -10.11 13.86
C LYS A 61 13.84 -11.19 13.18
N ASN A 62 12.85 -10.78 12.40
CA ASN A 62 11.91 -11.69 11.76
C ASN A 62 12.28 -12.04 10.31
N LYS A 63 13.35 -11.43 9.77
CA LYS A 63 13.77 -11.57 8.36
C LYS A 63 12.68 -11.17 7.37
N THR A 64 11.90 -10.16 7.74
CA THR A 64 10.85 -9.57 6.89
C THR A 64 11.20 -8.14 6.48
N LEU A 65 10.74 -7.73 5.32
CA LEU A 65 10.77 -6.38 4.81
C LEU A 65 9.34 -5.85 4.85
N GLU A 66 9.08 -4.89 5.73
CA GLU A 66 7.79 -4.22 5.79
C GLU A 66 7.73 -3.21 4.65
N LEU A 67 6.95 -3.51 3.61
CA LEU A 67 6.77 -2.69 2.43
C LEU A 67 5.46 -1.92 2.52
N THR A 68 5.55 -0.60 2.55
CA THR A 68 4.39 0.28 2.52
C THR A 68 4.07 0.67 1.08
N LEU A 69 2.86 0.34 0.65
CA LEU A 69 2.31 0.56 -0.68
C LEU A 69 1.13 1.54 -0.61
N LEU A 70 1.05 2.43 -1.58
CA LEU A 70 -0.10 3.27 -1.84
C LEU A 70 -0.87 2.70 -3.02
N PHE A 71 -2.07 2.23 -2.78
CA PHE A 71 -3.01 1.81 -3.81
C PHE A 71 -3.94 2.98 -4.14
N VAL A 72 -4.13 3.29 -5.42
CA VAL A 72 -5.01 4.35 -5.88
C VAL A 72 -5.97 3.81 -6.92
N ASN A 73 -7.26 3.87 -6.62
CA ASN A 73 -8.30 3.48 -7.56
C ASN A 73 -8.55 4.65 -8.53
N LEU A 74 -8.18 4.47 -9.80
CA LEU A 74 -8.57 5.35 -10.91
C LEU A 74 -9.24 4.56 -12.04
N SER A 75 -9.82 3.38 -11.75
CA SER A 75 -10.41 2.48 -12.75
C SER A 75 -11.74 2.95 -13.31
N GLN A 76 -12.34 4.01 -12.74
CA GLN A 76 -13.72 4.46 -12.98
C GLN A 76 -14.81 3.56 -12.35
N GLU A 77 -14.42 2.53 -11.60
CA GLU A 77 -15.33 1.62 -10.92
C GLU A 77 -15.17 1.71 -9.39
N THR A 78 -16.20 1.32 -8.65
CA THR A 78 -16.08 1.06 -7.21
C THR A 78 -15.65 -0.39 -7.02
N ILE A 79 -14.60 -0.61 -6.23
CA ILE A 79 -14.01 -1.93 -5.98
C ILE A 79 -14.40 -2.40 -4.59
N TYR A 80 -14.96 -3.60 -4.51
CA TYR A 80 -15.37 -4.25 -3.25
C TYR A 80 -14.39 -5.33 -2.81
N GLN A 81 -13.70 -5.95 -3.75
CA GLN A 81 -12.64 -6.91 -3.48
C GLN A 81 -11.51 -6.75 -4.49
N LEU A 82 -10.28 -6.83 -4.01
CA LEU A 82 -9.09 -6.77 -4.83
C LEU A 82 -8.20 -7.97 -4.52
N ARG A 83 -7.81 -8.71 -5.55
CA ARG A 83 -6.78 -9.73 -5.47
C ARG A 83 -5.73 -9.48 -6.53
N GLY A 84 -4.48 -9.71 -6.19
CA GLY A 84 -3.39 -9.70 -7.13
C GLY A 84 -2.14 -10.26 -6.49
N ASP A 85 -1.05 -10.08 -7.23
CA ASP A 85 0.29 -10.40 -6.79
C ASP A 85 1.23 -9.28 -7.22
N PHE A 86 2.35 -9.17 -6.52
CA PHE A 86 3.44 -8.30 -6.96
C PHE A 86 4.79 -8.91 -6.61
N GLU A 87 5.78 -8.51 -7.40
CA GLU A 87 7.19 -8.73 -7.10
C GLU A 87 7.82 -7.38 -6.76
N ALA A 88 8.48 -7.33 -5.60
CA ALA A 88 9.28 -6.19 -5.21
C ALA A 88 10.76 -6.52 -5.38
N SER A 89 11.55 -5.54 -5.79
CA SER A 89 13.00 -5.62 -5.77
C SER A 89 13.59 -4.30 -5.26
N LEU A 90 14.76 -4.40 -4.64
CA LEU A 90 15.50 -3.23 -4.17
C LEU A 90 16.63 -2.96 -5.17
N VAL A 91 16.60 -1.79 -5.83
CA VAL A 91 17.35 -1.50 -7.07
C VAL A 91 18.86 -1.72 -6.95
N GLU A 92 19.44 -1.50 -5.76
CA GLU A 92 20.89 -1.60 -5.51
C GLU A 92 21.28 -2.74 -4.57
N GLU A 93 20.36 -3.66 -4.23
CA GLU A 93 20.60 -4.69 -3.21
C GLU A 93 20.67 -6.09 -3.80
N LYS A 94 21.56 -6.91 -3.23
CA LYS A 94 21.56 -8.38 -3.41
C LYS A 94 20.59 -9.03 -2.43
N MET A 95 19.37 -8.52 -2.37
CA MET A 95 18.29 -9.09 -1.58
C MET A 95 17.30 -9.78 -2.50
N THR A 96 16.93 -11.00 -2.14
CA THR A 96 15.83 -11.72 -2.78
C THR A 96 14.59 -11.50 -1.93
N LEU A 97 13.51 -11.06 -2.58
CA LEU A 97 12.18 -10.93 -1.99
C LEU A 97 11.27 -11.96 -2.63
N GLU A 98 10.35 -12.53 -1.85
CA GLU A 98 9.35 -13.45 -2.36
C GLU A 98 8.24 -12.68 -3.09
N THR A 99 7.71 -13.27 -4.16
CA THR A 99 6.46 -12.82 -4.77
C THR A 99 5.35 -12.86 -3.73
N THR A 100 4.56 -11.80 -3.63
CA THR A 100 3.54 -11.65 -2.60
C THR A 100 2.16 -11.62 -3.24
N ASP A 101 1.35 -12.62 -2.94
CA ASP A 101 -0.09 -12.60 -3.19
C ASP A 101 -0.78 -11.76 -2.13
N PHE A 102 -1.76 -10.96 -2.53
CA PHE A 102 -2.62 -10.23 -1.60
C PHE A 102 -4.09 -10.41 -1.94
N VAL A 103 -4.92 -10.41 -0.91
CA VAL A 103 -6.39 -10.43 -1.02
C VAL A 103 -6.94 -9.43 -0.02
N TYR A 104 -7.58 -8.40 -0.56
CA TYR A 104 -8.32 -7.43 0.20
C TYR A 104 -9.81 -7.65 -0.05
N ASP A 105 -10.48 -8.21 0.95
CA ASP A 105 -11.92 -8.47 0.89
C ASP A 105 -12.74 -7.20 1.16
N HIS A 106 -14.06 -7.37 1.11
CA HIS A 106 -15.00 -6.28 1.34
C HIS A 106 -14.99 -5.79 2.80
N ASP A 107 -14.72 -6.68 3.76
CA ASP A 107 -14.66 -6.30 5.17
C ASP A 107 -13.45 -5.39 5.44
N PHE A 108 -12.34 -5.63 4.74
CA PHE A 108 -11.19 -4.75 4.76
C PHE A 108 -11.41 -3.48 3.94
N LEU A 109 -11.73 -3.58 2.64
CA LEU A 109 -11.79 -2.45 1.69
C LEU A 109 -13.02 -1.56 1.86
N GLY A 110 -14.18 -2.15 2.15
CA GLY A 110 -15.49 -1.53 1.96
C GLY A 110 -15.76 -1.19 0.51
N ASN A 111 -16.34 -0.01 0.30
CA ASN A 111 -16.61 0.55 -1.02
C ASN A 111 -15.42 1.42 -1.43
N TRP A 112 -14.40 0.82 -2.06
CA TRP A 112 -13.23 1.57 -2.50
C TRP A 112 -13.53 2.30 -3.82
N GLU A 113 -13.99 3.54 -3.71
CA GLU A 113 -14.50 4.32 -4.83
C GLU A 113 -13.37 4.85 -5.75
N ASN A 114 -13.71 5.11 -7.01
CA ASN A 114 -12.83 5.80 -7.94
C ASN A 114 -12.40 7.17 -7.38
N GLY A 115 -11.09 7.45 -7.43
CA GLY A 115 -10.45 8.62 -6.85
C GLY A 115 -10.05 8.46 -5.39
N GLN A 116 -10.15 7.27 -4.79
CA GLN A 116 -9.67 7.02 -3.44
C GLN A 116 -8.29 6.35 -3.44
N ALA A 117 -7.44 6.76 -2.48
CA ALA A 117 -6.14 6.16 -2.22
C ALA A 117 -6.10 5.54 -0.83
N ILE A 118 -5.57 4.33 -0.71
CA ILE A 118 -5.42 3.58 0.54
C ILE A 118 -3.96 3.19 0.71
N LEU A 119 -3.50 3.21 1.96
CA LEU A 119 -2.16 2.75 2.31
C LEU A 119 -2.25 1.32 2.82
N VAL A 120 -1.39 0.43 2.35
CA VAL A 120 -1.27 -0.93 2.84
C VAL A 120 0.18 -1.24 3.17
N THR A 121 0.41 -2.01 4.22
CA THR A 121 1.74 -2.51 4.57
C THR A 121 1.73 -4.03 4.43
N GLU A 122 2.64 -4.54 3.61
CA GLU A 122 2.85 -5.96 3.39
C GLU A 122 4.19 -6.39 3.99
N SER A 123 4.25 -7.59 4.56
CA SER A 123 5.46 -8.13 5.18
C SER A 123 6.06 -9.21 4.28
N LEU A 124 7.17 -8.90 3.61
CA LEU A 124 7.81 -9.80 2.66
C LEU A 124 8.99 -10.52 3.32
N ALA A 125 9.03 -11.85 3.22
CA ALA A 125 10.24 -12.57 3.60
C ALA A 125 11.41 -12.16 2.69
N TYR A 126 12.60 -11.98 3.28
CA TYR A 126 13.81 -11.67 2.51
C TYR A 126 14.98 -12.58 2.84
N GLN A 127 15.84 -12.77 1.85
CA GLN A 127 17.16 -13.35 2.02
C GLN A 127 18.25 -12.30 1.75
N GLY A 128 19.39 -12.44 2.44
CA GLY A 128 20.53 -11.51 2.34
C GLY A 128 20.67 -10.58 3.54
N ARG A 129 21.39 -9.47 3.34
CA ARG A 129 21.69 -8.47 4.38
C ARG A 129 21.30 -7.08 3.88
N PRO A 130 20.30 -6.42 4.48
CA PRO A 130 19.93 -5.08 4.08
C PRO A 130 21.04 -4.08 4.40
N SER A 131 21.39 -3.23 3.43
CA SER A 131 22.37 -2.16 3.62
C SER A 131 21.77 -0.91 4.27
N LYS A 132 20.47 -0.63 4.05
CA LYS A 132 19.76 0.54 4.59
C LYS A 132 18.81 0.15 5.73
N ARG A 133 18.52 1.13 6.61
CA ARG A 133 17.48 1.00 7.64
C ARG A 133 16.07 1.22 7.10
N VAL A 134 15.95 2.07 6.09
CA VAL A 134 14.72 2.37 5.37
C VAL A 134 15.12 2.60 3.91
N TYR A 135 14.38 1.99 2.99
CA TYR A 135 14.45 2.22 1.55
C TYR A 135 13.29 3.12 1.16
N GLN A 136 13.54 4.15 0.35
CA GLN A 136 12.52 5.08 -0.14
C GLN A 136 11.94 4.58 -1.46
N ASP A 137 10.88 5.22 -1.95
CA ASP A 137 10.20 4.87 -3.20
C ASP A 137 11.16 4.64 -4.39
N LYS A 138 12.16 5.51 -4.57
CA LYS A 138 13.19 5.40 -5.62
C LYS A 138 14.12 4.19 -5.50
N ASP A 139 14.23 3.62 -4.30
CA ASP A 139 15.06 2.45 -4.02
C ASP A 139 14.29 1.15 -4.30
N ILE A 140 12.98 1.23 -4.59
CA ILE A 140 12.06 0.10 -4.69
C ILE A 140 11.50 0.04 -6.11
N ALA A 141 11.71 -1.10 -6.78
CA ALA A 141 11.04 -1.42 -8.04
C ALA A 141 9.91 -2.41 -7.75
N LEU A 142 8.73 -2.13 -8.31
CA LEU A 142 7.56 -3.01 -8.25
C LEU A 142 7.24 -3.50 -9.65
N GLN A 143 6.95 -4.80 -9.74
CA GLN A 143 6.32 -5.42 -10.89
C GLN A 143 4.98 -5.98 -10.42
N LEU A 144 3.89 -5.47 -10.99
CA LEU A 144 2.54 -5.86 -10.63
C LEU A 144 2.07 -6.99 -11.54
N GLY A 145 1.45 -8.01 -10.93
CA GLY A 145 0.68 -9.02 -11.64
C GLY A 145 -0.67 -8.48 -12.10
N ALA A 146 -1.50 -9.36 -12.67
CA ALA A 146 -2.85 -8.99 -13.09
C ALA A 146 -3.79 -8.89 -11.89
N PHE A 147 -4.54 -7.79 -11.78
CA PHE A 147 -5.57 -7.66 -10.75
C PHE A 147 -6.84 -8.40 -11.12
N LYS A 148 -7.44 -9.03 -10.11
CA LYS A 148 -8.82 -9.53 -10.13
C LYS A 148 -9.64 -8.65 -9.20
N MET A 149 -10.65 -8.01 -9.76
CA MET A 149 -11.51 -7.06 -9.05
C MET A 149 -12.93 -7.59 -9.00
N VAL A 150 -13.60 -7.36 -7.87
CA VAL A 150 -15.06 -7.43 -7.79
C VAL A 150 -15.59 -6.01 -7.73
N THR A 151 -16.39 -5.65 -8.72
CA THR A 151 -16.97 -4.33 -8.94
C THR A 151 -18.50 -4.42 -8.89
N ASP A 152 -19.19 -3.29 -8.88
CA ASP A 152 -20.63 -3.30 -9.13
C ASP A 152 -20.94 -3.88 -10.51
N ALA A 153 -22.04 -4.63 -10.60
CA ALA A 153 -22.56 -5.21 -11.85
C ALA A 153 -23.35 -4.18 -12.68
#